data_AF-A0A0B1TJA7-F1
#
_entry.id   AF-A0A0B1TJA7-F1
#
_cell.length_a   1.000
_cell.length_b   1.000
_cell.length_c   1.000
_cell.angle_alpha   90.00
_cell.angle_beta   90.00
_cell.angle_gamma   90.00
#
_symmetry.space_group_name_H-M   'P 1'
#
loop_
_entity.id
_entity.type
_entity.pdbx_description
1 polymer ?
#
loop_
_entity_poly.entity_id
_entity_poly.type
_entity_poly.pdbx_seq_one_letter_code
_entity_poly.pdbx_strand_id
1 'polypeptide(L)'
;MRDGQHLISGGSDGLLNIFNASYAKEDQALQSTCSVGSSINRVGSLSKRLIYACTDDNKCAVFVPNSPDDVDYLFMRNGVEGRFLVDALKGGVDERPVALLECDAEGTMYVRTVSKDGKNSEVVMEWKGHTDIVRSAAYNNRLLVTGGEDGKIVVKTVDLRDAELIVKILSVSCSLTTLCGIVTVS
;
A
#
# COMPACT_ATOMS: atom_id res chain seq x y z
N MET A 1 -1.27 -2.50 -13.25
CA MET A 1 -0.43 -2.05 -14.39
C MET A 1 0.62 -1.09 -13.88
N ARG A 2 1.90 -1.37 -14.12
CA ARG A 2 3.03 -0.49 -13.83
C ARG A 2 3.88 -0.41 -15.09
N ASP A 3 3.31 0.22 -16.10
CA ASP A 3 3.81 0.29 -17.49
C ASP A 3 4.02 1.73 -17.99
N GLY A 4 3.69 2.73 -17.17
CA GLY A 4 3.83 4.14 -17.52
C GLY A 4 2.75 4.68 -18.45
N GLN A 5 1.74 3.88 -18.78
CA GLN A 5 0.64 4.29 -19.67
C GLN A 5 -0.70 4.32 -18.94
N HIS A 6 -0.86 3.57 -17.86
CA HIS A 6 -2.10 3.55 -17.09
C HIS A 6 -2.05 4.47 -15.88
N LEU A 7 -3.12 5.24 -15.68
CA LEU A 7 -3.40 6.04 -14.51
C LEU A 7 -4.55 5.39 -13.74
N ILE A 8 -4.43 5.35 -12.40
CA ILE A 8 -5.48 4.83 -11.53
C ILE A 8 -5.89 5.98 -10.60
N SER A 9 -7.19 6.21 -10.47
CA SER A 9 -7.74 7.14 -9.50
C SER A 9 -8.76 6.46 -8.59
N GLY A 10 -8.94 7.02 -7.40
CA GLY A 10 -9.98 6.63 -6.45
C GLY A 10 -10.73 7.87 -5.99
N GLY A 11 -12.06 7.77 -5.91
CA GLY A 11 -12.93 8.85 -5.47
C GLY A 11 -13.51 8.63 -4.07
N SER A 12 -14.01 9.72 -3.48
CA SER A 12 -14.77 9.67 -2.22
C SER A 12 -16.16 9.03 -2.37
N ASP A 13 -16.61 8.84 -3.61
CA ASP A 13 -17.80 8.07 -3.99
C ASP A 13 -17.56 6.55 -3.97
N GLY A 14 -16.32 6.13 -3.72
CA GLY A 14 -15.92 4.72 -3.69
C GLY A 14 -15.72 4.09 -5.06
N LEU A 15 -15.55 4.91 -6.10
CA LEU A 15 -15.22 4.44 -7.45
C LEU A 15 -13.71 4.47 -7.68
N LEU A 16 -13.17 3.32 -8.06
CA LEU A 16 -11.82 3.19 -8.63
C LEU A 16 -11.93 3.27 -10.15
N ASN A 17 -11.19 4.18 -10.77
CA ASN A 17 -11.16 4.32 -12.22
C ASN A 17 -9.77 3.99 -12.77
N ILE A 18 -9.74 3.28 -13.89
CA ILE A 18 -8.53 2.94 -14.64
C ILE A 18 -8.58 3.68 -15.97
N PHE A 19 -7.57 4.50 -16.23
CA PHE A 19 -7.40 5.24 -17.47
C PHE A 19 -6.17 4.78 -18.22
N ASN A 20 -6.25 4.74 -19.54
CA ASN A 20 -5.10 4.67 -20.43
C ASN A 20 -4.73 6.08 -20.90
N ALA A 21 -3.68 6.62 -20.31
CA ALA A 21 -3.18 7.97 -20.53
C ALA A 21 -2.47 8.14 -21.88
N SER A 22 -2.34 7.08 -22.69
CA SER A 22 -1.90 7.20 -24.09
C SER A 22 -2.97 7.81 -24.99
N TYR A 23 -4.24 7.81 -24.58
CA TYR A 23 -5.32 8.50 -25.28
C TYR A 23 -5.41 9.98 -24.84
N ALA A 24 -5.64 10.88 -25.79
CA ALA A 24 -5.68 12.32 -25.54
C ALA A 24 -7.02 12.83 -24.96
N LYS A 25 -8.10 12.04 -25.09
CA LYS A 25 -9.45 12.41 -24.62
C LYS A 25 -9.87 11.51 -23.47
N GLU A 26 -10.44 12.10 -22.43
CA GLU A 26 -10.88 11.40 -21.22
C GLU A 26 -11.86 10.26 -21.50
N ASP A 27 -12.91 10.52 -22.28
CA ASP A 27 -13.95 9.52 -22.61
C ASP A 27 -13.39 8.27 -23.31
N GLN A 28 -12.25 8.41 -23.98
CA GLN A 28 -11.54 7.31 -24.65
C GLN A 28 -10.48 6.68 -23.74
N ALA A 29 -9.98 7.45 -22.77
CA ALA A 29 -8.97 7.02 -21.82
C ALA A 29 -9.57 6.15 -20.72
N LEU A 30 -10.81 6.40 -20.29
CA LEU A 30 -11.49 5.60 -19.27
C LEU A 30 -11.71 4.17 -19.79
N GLN A 31 -11.05 3.21 -19.15
CA GLN A 31 -11.14 1.78 -19.50
C GLN A 31 -12.11 1.05 -18.58
N SER A 32 -11.99 1.27 -17.27
CA SER A 32 -12.78 0.51 -16.30
C SER A 32 -13.10 1.35 -15.07
N THR A 33 -14.27 1.10 -14.51
CA THR A 33 -14.73 1.64 -13.22
C THR A 33 -15.13 0.49 -12.31
N CYS A 34 -14.52 0.41 -11.13
CA CYS A 34 -14.78 -0.61 -10.13
C CYS A 34 -15.31 0.03 -8.84
N SER A 35 -16.39 -0.53 -8.29
CA SER A 35 -16.92 -0.06 -7.00
C SER A 35 -16.25 -0.76 -5.83
N VAL A 36 -15.78 0.03 -4.85
CA VAL A 36 -15.15 -0.42 -3.60
C VAL A 36 -16.11 -0.24 -2.40
N GLY A 37 -17.24 0.45 -2.60
CA GLY A 37 -18.31 0.58 -1.62
C GLY A 37 -18.08 1.58 -0.48
N SER A 38 -16.92 2.24 -0.43
CA SER A 38 -16.56 3.26 0.56
C SER A 38 -15.55 4.24 -0.03
N SER A 39 -15.43 5.44 0.56
CA SER A 39 -14.48 6.48 0.15
C SER A 39 -13.05 5.93 0.05
N ILE A 40 -12.42 6.13 -1.11
CA ILE A 40 -11.07 5.65 -1.39
C ILE A 40 -10.07 6.76 -1.04
N ASN A 41 -9.13 6.45 -0.15
CA ASN A 41 -8.07 7.39 0.24
C ASN A 41 -6.72 7.08 -0.38
N ARG A 42 -6.51 5.86 -0.90
CA ARG A 42 -5.29 5.48 -1.58
C ARG A 42 -5.57 4.43 -2.64
N VAL A 43 -4.91 4.57 -3.78
CA VAL A 43 -4.90 3.59 -4.87
C VAL A 43 -3.46 3.37 -5.31
N GLY A 44 -3.20 2.22 -5.91
CA GLY A 44 -1.90 1.97 -6.49
C GLY A 44 -1.81 0.66 -7.25
N SER A 45 -0.64 0.42 -7.83
CA SER A 45 -0.33 -0.82 -8.51
C SER A 45 0.82 -1.54 -7.82
N LEU A 46 0.54 -2.74 -7.30
CA LEU A 46 1.55 -3.61 -6.66
C LEU A 46 2.41 -4.32 -7.71
N SER A 47 1.82 -4.66 -8.85
CA SER A 47 2.51 -5.28 -9.99
C SER A 47 1.80 -4.96 -11.30
N LYS A 48 2.34 -5.40 -12.43
CA LYS A 48 1.64 -5.26 -13.72
C LYS A 48 0.21 -5.83 -13.68
N ARG A 49 -0.03 -6.86 -12.87
CA ARG A 49 -1.30 -7.60 -12.76
C ARG A 49 -2.10 -7.33 -11.49
N LEU A 50 -1.60 -6.49 -10.58
CA LEU A 50 -2.28 -6.24 -9.31
C LEU A 50 -2.39 -4.74 -9.06
N ILE A 51 -3.62 -4.31 -8.81
CA ILE A 51 -3.94 -2.97 -8.35
C ILE A 51 -4.75 -3.08 -7.05
N TYR A 52 -4.72 -2.01 -6.27
CA TYR A 52 -5.44 -1.97 -5.00
C TYR A 52 -6.11 -0.62 -4.78
N ALA A 53 -7.13 -0.65 -3.94
CA ALA A 53 -7.78 0.52 -3.36
C ALA A 53 -7.89 0.34 -1.85
N CYS A 54 -7.39 1.30 -1.08
CA CYS A 54 -7.61 1.41 0.34
C CYS A 54 -8.68 2.46 0.62
N THR A 55 -9.52 2.18 1.60
CA THR A 55 -10.65 3.03 1.98
C THR A 55 -10.46 3.66 3.35
N ASP A 56 -11.25 4.69 3.63
CA ASP A 56 -11.23 5.38 4.92
C ASP A 56 -11.69 4.50 6.10
N ASP A 57 -12.46 3.45 5.83
CA ASP A 57 -12.88 2.44 6.81
C ASP A 57 -11.89 1.26 6.94
N ASN A 58 -10.61 1.49 6.61
CA ASN A 58 -9.49 0.55 6.74
C ASN A 58 -9.65 -0.74 5.93
N LYS A 59 -10.38 -0.72 4.82
CA LYS A 59 -10.49 -1.86 3.91
C LYS A 59 -9.47 -1.75 2.78
N CYS A 60 -9.03 -2.89 2.27
CA CYS A 60 -8.19 -2.96 1.07
C CYS A 60 -8.82 -3.90 0.06
N ALA A 61 -9.30 -3.36 -1.06
CA ALA A 61 -9.72 -4.14 -2.22
C ALA A 61 -8.56 -4.36 -3.18
N VAL A 62 -8.49 -5.55 -3.78
CA VAL A 62 -7.44 -5.95 -4.72
C VAL A 62 -8.09 -6.43 -6.00
N PHE A 63 -7.56 -5.98 -7.14
CA PHE A 63 -8.08 -6.28 -8.46
C PHE A 63 -6.99 -6.77 -9.42
N VAL A 64 -7.39 -7.56 -10.40
CA VAL A 64 -6.57 -8.04 -11.51
C VAL A 64 -7.12 -7.48 -12.82
N PRO A 65 -6.48 -6.47 -13.43
CA PRO A 65 -6.87 -5.98 -14.74
C PRO A 65 -6.37 -6.95 -15.82
N ASN A 66 -7.29 -7.74 -16.39
CA ASN A 66 -7.01 -8.71 -17.45
C ASN A 66 -6.99 -8.04 -18.83
N SER A 67 -7.96 -7.15 -19.09
CA SER A 67 -8.07 -6.35 -20.32
C SER A 67 -8.74 -4.99 -20.00
N PRO A 68 -8.79 -4.01 -20.93
CA PRO A 68 -9.35 -2.68 -20.67
C PRO A 68 -10.71 -2.69 -19.97
N ASP A 69 -11.60 -3.59 -20.35
CA ASP A 69 -12.97 -3.68 -19.82
C ASP A 69 -13.19 -4.95 -18.96
N ASP A 70 -12.11 -5.65 -18.62
CA ASP A 70 -12.13 -6.91 -17.86
C ASP A 70 -11.20 -6.80 -16.65
N VAL A 71 -11.79 -6.48 -15.50
CA VAL A 71 -11.09 -6.31 -14.23
C VAL A 71 -11.72 -7.24 -13.20
N ASP A 72 -10.99 -8.27 -12.83
CA ASP A 72 -11.42 -9.19 -11.79
C ASP A 72 -11.25 -8.55 -10.41
N TYR A 73 -12.31 -8.62 -9.61
CA TYR A 73 -12.22 -8.40 -8.17
C TYR A 73 -11.65 -9.66 -7.51
N LEU A 74 -10.49 -9.55 -6.87
CA LEU A 74 -9.82 -10.70 -6.26
C LEU A 74 -10.33 -10.94 -4.84
N PHE A 75 -10.24 -9.93 -3.99
CA PHE A 75 -10.78 -9.94 -2.63
C PHE A 75 -10.82 -8.52 -2.04
N MET A 76 -11.52 -8.38 -0.92
CA MET A 76 -11.44 -7.22 -0.05
C MET A 76 -11.14 -7.69 1.36
N ARG A 77 -10.14 -7.06 1.95
CA ARG A 77 -9.73 -7.32 3.31
C ARG A 77 -10.29 -6.23 4.21
N ASN A 78 -11.02 -6.62 5.26
CA ASN A 78 -11.56 -5.70 6.27
C ASN A 78 -10.50 -5.24 7.27
N GLY A 79 -10.62 -4.03 7.81
CA GLY A 79 -9.74 -3.52 8.86
C GLY A 79 -9.66 -4.44 10.09
N VAL A 80 -8.56 -4.35 10.82
CA VAL A 80 -8.42 -4.95 12.15
C VAL A 80 -8.83 -3.92 13.18
N GLU A 81 -9.63 -4.32 14.16
CA GLU A 81 -9.97 -3.45 15.29
C GLU A 81 -8.70 -2.93 15.98
N GLY A 82 -8.70 -1.63 16.30
CA GLY A 82 -7.55 -0.95 16.92
C GLY A 82 -6.37 -0.70 15.99
N ARG A 83 -6.48 -0.98 14.68
CA ARG A 83 -5.42 -0.71 13.70
C ARG A 83 -5.93 0.10 12.52
N PHE A 84 -5.06 0.98 12.03
CA PHE A 84 -5.25 1.80 10.85
C PHE A 84 -4.46 1.21 9.69
N LEU A 85 -5.09 1.14 8.52
CA LEU A 85 -4.42 0.73 7.29
C LEU A 85 -3.62 1.91 6.73
N VAL A 86 -2.30 1.74 6.60
CA VAL A 86 -1.39 2.78 6.11
C VAL A 86 -1.20 2.67 4.60
N ASP A 87 -0.85 1.46 4.12
CA ASP A 87 -0.61 1.20 2.70
C ASP A 87 -0.68 -0.30 2.36
N ALA A 88 -0.80 -0.63 1.07
CA ALA A 88 -0.64 -1.97 0.54
C ALA A 88 0.72 -2.11 -0.17
N LEU A 89 1.43 -3.18 0.15
CA LEU A 89 2.75 -3.51 -0.35
C LEU A 89 2.68 -4.74 -1.26
N LYS A 90 3.58 -4.81 -2.24
CA LYS A 90 3.72 -6.02 -3.05
C LYS A 90 4.24 -7.15 -2.16
N GLY A 91 3.49 -8.24 -2.05
CA GLY A 91 3.94 -9.44 -1.35
C GLY A 91 5.17 -10.07 -2.01
N GLY A 92 5.91 -10.87 -1.24
CA GLY A 92 7.17 -11.45 -1.72
C GLY A 92 7.07 -12.87 -2.27
N VAL A 93 5.91 -13.53 -2.12
CA VAL A 93 5.66 -14.89 -2.66
C VAL A 93 4.30 -14.96 -3.36
N ASP A 94 4.17 -15.80 -4.38
CA ASP A 94 2.96 -15.87 -5.22
C ASP A 94 1.70 -16.25 -4.45
N GLU A 95 1.82 -17.10 -3.44
CA GLU A 95 0.71 -17.49 -2.55
C GLU A 95 0.25 -16.37 -1.63
N ARG A 96 1.11 -15.36 -1.41
CA ARG A 96 0.82 -14.18 -0.59
C ARG A 96 1.18 -12.91 -1.36
N PRO A 97 0.42 -12.57 -2.43
CA PRO A 97 0.81 -11.55 -3.40
C PRO A 97 0.68 -10.12 -2.88
N VAL A 98 0.03 -9.93 -1.73
CA VAL A 98 -0.22 -8.63 -1.10
C VAL A 98 0.21 -8.69 0.36
N ALA A 99 0.87 -7.63 0.82
CA ALA A 99 1.04 -7.35 2.24
C ALA A 99 0.39 -6.01 2.58
N LEU A 100 -0.15 -5.88 3.78
CA LEU A 100 -0.77 -4.66 4.29
C LEU A 100 0.10 -4.11 5.40
N LEU A 101 0.40 -2.82 5.33
CA LEU A 101 1.05 -2.08 6.38
C LEU A 101 -0.02 -1.44 7.26
N GLU A 102 -0.02 -1.80 8.53
CA GLU A 102 -0.97 -1.30 9.52
C GLU A 102 -0.19 -0.59 10.64
N CYS A 103 -0.84 0.34 11.34
CA CYS A 103 -0.34 0.87 12.61
C CYS A 103 -1.44 0.91 13.68
N ASP A 104 -1.08 0.80 14.95
CA ASP A 104 -2.00 1.13 16.06
C ASP A 104 -1.86 2.59 16.50
N ALA A 105 -2.69 3.01 17.46
CA ALA A 105 -2.73 4.38 17.97
C ALA A 105 -1.42 4.76 18.69
N GLU A 106 -0.68 3.78 19.19
CA GLU A 106 0.58 3.98 19.88
C GLU A 106 1.77 4.10 18.91
N GLY A 107 1.59 3.88 17.61
CA GLY A 107 2.64 3.93 16.60
C GLY A 107 3.42 2.62 16.41
N THR A 108 2.89 1.50 16.89
CA THR A 108 3.40 0.17 16.57
C THR A 108 2.96 -0.20 15.16
N MET A 109 3.91 -0.71 14.38
CA MET A 109 3.72 -1.09 12.98
C MET A 109 3.54 -2.59 12.85
N TYR A 110 2.64 -3.00 11.95
CA TYR A 110 2.40 -4.40 11.62
C TYR A 110 2.47 -4.58 10.11
N VAL A 111 3.16 -5.63 9.66
CA VAL A 111 3.08 -6.08 8.27
C VAL A 111 2.31 -7.38 8.24
N ARG A 112 1.18 -7.36 7.53
CA ARG A 112 0.29 -8.51 7.38
C ARG A 112 0.32 -9.02 5.96
N THR A 113 0.70 -10.27 5.73
CA THR A 113 0.57 -10.88 4.40
C THR A 113 -0.82 -11.45 4.22
N VAL A 114 -1.33 -11.42 2.99
CA VAL A 114 -2.67 -11.90 2.63
C VAL A 114 -2.54 -12.96 1.54
N SER A 115 -3.22 -14.09 1.70
CA SER A 115 -3.24 -15.17 0.72
C SER A 115 -3.85 -14.72 -0.61
N LYS A 116 -3.52 -15.41 -1.70
CA LYS A 116 -4.02 -15.09 -3.04
C LYS A 116 -5.55 -15.07 -3.14
N ASP A 117 -6.25 -15.87 -2.35
CA ASP A 117 -7.71 -15.92 -2.28
C ASP A 117 -8.33 -14.95 -1.26
N GLY A 118 -7.50 -14.17 -0.55
CA GLY A 118 -7.94 -13.21 0.47
C GLY A 118 -8.47 -13.82 1.77
N LYS A 119 -8.53 -15.15 1.89
CA LYS A 119 -9.17 -15.82 3.05
C LYS A 119 -8.27 -15.92 4.26
N ASN A 120 -6.95 -16.03 4.04
CA ASN A 120 -5.97 -16.18 5.11
C ASN A 120 -5.10 -14.94 5.16
N SER A 121 -4.83 -14.46 6.38
CA SER A 121 -3.87 -13.38 6.58
C SER A 121 -3.15 -13.55 7.90
N GLU A 122 -1.89 -13.17 7.95
CA GLU A 122 -1.07 -13.29 9.16
C GLU A 122 -0.15 -12.09 9.31
N VAL A 123 0.12 -11.71 10.56
CA VAL A 123 1.15 -10.71 10.86
C VAL A 123 2.50 -11.41 10.77
N VAL A 124 3.34 -10.98 9.84
CA VAL A 124 4.69 -11.52 9.64
C VAL A 124 5.76 -10.65 10.30
N MET A 125 5.45 -9.39 10.59
CA MET A 125 6.35 -8.48 11.29
C MET A 125 5.55 -7.54 12.19
N GLU A 126 6.15 -7.23 13.33
CA GLU A 126 5.67 -6.25 14.30
C GLU A 126 6.89 -5.50 14.86
N TRP A 127 6.80 -4.18 14.95
CA TRP A 127 7.82 -3.38 15.62
C TRP A 127 7.29 -2.03 16.08
N LYS A 128 7.91 -1.48 17.13
CA LYS A 128 7.70 -0.09 17.51
C LYS A 128 8.50 0.83 16.60
N GLY A 129 7.81 1.57 15.73
CA GLY A 129 8.42 2.53 14.81
C GLY A 129 8.22 3.96 15.25
N HIS A 130 6.97 4.31 15.54
CA HIS A 130 6.53 5.67 15.87
C HIS A 130 5.99 5.73 17.30
N THR A 131 5.77 6.95 17.78
CA THR A 131 5.10 7.22 19.06
C THR A 131 3.68 7.78 18.89
N ASP A 132 3.17 7.80 17.66
CA ASP A 132 1.84 8.28 17.27
C ASP A 132 1.42 7.60 15.94
N ILE A 133 0.23 7.90 15.44
CA ILE A 133 -0.36 7.34 14.22
C ILE A 133 0.54 7.55 13.01
N VAL A 134 0.68 6.51 12.18
CA VAL A 134 1.40 6.56 10.90
C VAL A 134 0.45 6.94 9.77
N ARG A 135 0.80 7.96 8.99
CA ARG A 135 -0.06 8.54 7.95
C ARG A 135 0.36 8.20 6.53
N SER A 136 1.63 7.87 6.34
CA SER A 136 2.18 7.62 5.01
C SER A 136 3.27 6.57 5.04
N ALA A 137 3.39 5.84 3.94
CA ALA A 137 4.46 4.91 3.70
C ALA A 137 4.91 4.94 2.24
N ALA A 138 6.15 4.55 2.00
CA ALA A 138 6.68 4.25 0.69
C ALA A 138 7.56 3.01 0.79
N TYR A 139 7.37 2.05 -0.10
CA TYR A 139 8.10 0.80 -0.12
C TYR A 139 8.77 0.56 -1.47
N ASN A 140 10.07 0.27 -1.46
CA ASN A 140 10.82 -0.12 -2.65
C ASN A 140 11.94 -1.09 -2.29
N ASN A 141 12.00 -2.23 -2.98
CA ASN A 141 13.11 -3.18 -2.91
C ASN A 141 13.60 -3.47 -1.48
N ARG A 142 12.68 -3.82 -0.58
CA ARG A 142 12.87 -4.07 0.87
C ARG A 142 13.03 -2.86 1.77
N LEU A 143 13.21 -1.65 1.25
CA LEU A 143 13.22 -0.46 2.09
C LEU A 143 11.79 0.06 2.26
N LEU A 144 11.31 0.06 3.49
CA LEU A 144 10.08 0.70 3.91
C LEU A 144 10.42 2.01 4.61
N VAL A 145 9.81 3.10 4.16
CA VAL A 145 9.87 4.41 4.80
C VAL A 145 8.47 4.77 5.28
N THR A 146 8.34 5.19 6.52
CA THR A 146 7.05 5.60 7.12
C THR A 146 7.15 6.98 7.74
N GLY A 147 6.05 7.74 7.68
CA GLY A 147 5.90 9.06 8.30
C GLY A 147 4.69 9.10 9.22
N GLY A 148 4.89 9.57 10.45
CA GLY A 148 3.87 9.61 11.49
C GLY A 148 3.55 11.02 12.01
N GLU A 149 2.48 11.12 12.79
CA GLU A 149 2.06 12.36 13.46
C GLU A 149 3.03 12.80 14.56
N ASP A 150 3.91 11.89 14.98
CA ASP A 150 5.04 12.18 15.87
C ASP A 150 6.17 13.01 15.22
N GLY A 151 5.99 13.42 13.96
CA GLY A 151 6.93 14.24 13.21
C GLY A 151 8.20 13.48 12.79
N LYS A 152 8.22 12.15 12.88
CA LYS A 152 9.38 11.33 12.52
C LYS A 152 9.19 10.65 11.16
N ILE A 153 10.33 10.41 10.53
CA ILE A 153 10.48 9.47 9.42
C ILE A 153 11.21 8.23 9.97
N VAL A 154 10.65 7.06 9.73
CA VAL A 154 11.25 5.77 10.13
C VAL A 154 11.58 4.98 8.88
N VAL A 155 12.79 4.45 8.82
CA VAL A 155 13.25 3.58 7.73
C VAL A 155 13.46 2.19 8.29
N LYS A 156 12.92 1.17 7.60
CA LYS A 156 12.99 -0.23 8.02
C LYS A 156 13.26 -1.12 6.81
N THR A 157 14.20 -2.05 6.96
CA THR A 157 14.33 -3.16 6.01
C THR A 157 13.25 -4.20 6.28
N VAL A 158 12.43 -4.47 5.28
CA VAL A 158 11.27 -5.36 5.28
C VAL A 158 11.45 -6.35 4.13
N ASP A 159 11.80 -7.59 4.47
CA ASP A 159 11.89 -8.67 3.48
C ASP A 159 10.60 -9.49 3.48
N LEU A 160 9.89 -9.49 2.36
CA LEU A 160 8.63 -10.22 2.20
C LEU A 160 8.82 -11.56 1.49
N ARG A 161 10.05 -11.87 1.05
CA ARG A 161 10.39 -13.09 0.32
C ARG A 161 10.64 -14.28 1.23
N ASP A 162 11.19 -14.03 2.41
CA ASP A 162 11.50 -15.06 3.39
C ASP A 162 10.40 -15.09 4.45
N ALA A 163 9.71 -16.23 4.56
CA ALA A 163 8.72 -16.47 5.60
C ALA A 163 9.37 -16.63 7.00
N GLU A 164 10.71 -16.70 7.08
CA GLU A 164 11.50 -16.66 8.31
C GLU A 164 12.33 -15.37 8.36
N LEU A 165 11.86 -14.36 9.09
CA LEU A 165 12.48 -13.03 9.16
C LEU A 165 13.55 -12.94 10.26
N ILE A 166 14.80 -12.64 9.85
CA ILE A 166 15.84 -12.13 10.75
C ILE A 166 15.67 -10.60 10.87
N VAL A 167 15.29 -10.13 12.06
CA VAL A 167 15.12 -8.71 12.37
C VAL A 167 16.48 -8.04 12.55
N LYS A 168 16.87 -7.13 11.64
CA LYS A 168 17.82 -6.04 11.95
C LYS A 168 17.04 -4.72 12.05
N ILE A 169 17.24 -4.01 13.15
CA ILE A 169 16.69 -2.66 13.37
C ILE A 169 17.83 -1.68 13.11
N LEU A 170 17.66 -0.84 12.08
CA LEU A 170 18.43 0.40 11.91
C LEU A 170 17.40 1.52 12.00
N SER A 171 17.35 2.21 13.13
CA SER A 171 16.54 3.41 13.30
C SER A 171 17.41 4.62 12.98
N VAL A 172 16.94 5.47 12.06
CA VAL A 172 17.54 6.79 11.80
C VAL A 172 16.44 7.80 12.10
N SER A 173 16.51 8.45 13.25
CA SER A 173 15.62 9.56 13.60
C SER A 173 16.21 10.85 13.05
N CYS A 174 15.60 11.43 12.03
CA CYS A 174 15.94 12.79 11.60
C CYS A 174 14.90 13.75 12.17
N SER A 175 15.25 14.52 13.20
CA SER A 175 14.43 15.63 13.68
C SER A 175 14.63 16.82 12.74
N LEU A 176 13.60 17.22 12.00
CA LEU A 176 13.61 18.47 11.23
C LEU A 176 13.65 19.64 12.22
N THR A 177 14.85 20.09 12.57
CA THR A 177 15.01 21.42 13.18
C THR A 177 16.22 22.18 12.66
N THR A 178 17.06 21.61 11.80
CA THR A 178 18.17 22.39 11.21
C THR A 178 18.59 21.87 9.82
N LEU A 179 18.47 22.77 8.84
CA LEU A 179 19.18 22.88 7.55
C LEU A 179 19.05 21.77 6.47
N CYS A 180 18.39 22.17 5.38
CA CYS A 180 18.82 22.02 3.98
C CYS A 180 19.89 20.94 3.69
N GLY A 181 19.44 19.77 3.22
CA GLY A 181 20.31 18.74 2.67
C GLY A 181 19.50 17.80 1.79
N ILE A 182 19.54 18.04 0.48
CA ILE A 182 19.00 17.14 -0.54
C ILE A 182 19.72 15.79 -0.40
N VAL A 183 18.98 14.72 -0.16
CA VAL A 183 19.49 13.35 -0.30
C VAL A 183 19.24 12.92 -1.74
N THR A 184 20.25 13.06 -2.59
CA THR A 184 20.33 12.36 -3.88
C THR A 184 20.80 10.93 -3.64
N VAL A 185 20.02 9.95 -4.08
CA VAL A 185 20.43 8.55 -4.15
C VAL A 185 21.00 8.31 -5.55
N SER A 186 22.29 7.99 -5.61
CA SER A 186 23.02 7.54 -6.81
C SER A 186 22.75 6.07 -7.11
#